data_AF-A0A452YAW5-F1
#
_entry.id   AF-A0A452YAW5-F1
#
_cell.length_a   1.000
_cell.length_b   1.000
_cell.length_c   1.000
_cell.angle_alpha   90.00
_cell.angle_beta   90.00
_cell.angle_gamma   90.00
#
_symmetry.space_group_name_H-M   'P 1'
#
loop_
_entity.id
_entity.type
_entity.pdbx_description
1 polymer ?
#
loop_
_entity_poly.entity_id
_entity_poly.type
_entity_poly.pdbx_seq_one_letter_code
_entity_poly.pdbx_strand_id
1 'polypeptide(L)'
;SGSSAAKEQRIRLGAEELLEGRLGFAPYTQGDRRLGWLLTFSPSSWEDEDTGKIYSCVDLYFVSQDGSTFKVKYKFPPYFYAATKEKTELEVEAYLRRRYEGEIADIEIIEKEDLDLKNHLSGLKRKYLKIQFDTVQQLMRVRSDLMHVVEKNEEERDAVDAFESIYGVKR
;
A
#
# COMPACT_ATOMS: atom_id res chain seq x y z
N SER A 1 -28.21 -16.65 3.18
CA SER A 1 -28.30 -16.13 1.80
C SER A 1 -27.84 -14.68 1.80
N GLY A 2 -26.54 -14.45 1.78
CA GLY A 2 -25.95 -13.11 1.70
C GLY A 2 -25.06 -13.04 0.48
N SER A 3 -25.64 -12.71 -0.67
CA SER A 3 -24.85 -12.35 -1.84
C SER A 3 -24.24 -11.00 -1.55
N SER A 4 -22.95 -10.97 -1.21
CA SER A 4 -22.12 -9.78 -1.33
C SER A 4 -22.04 -9.46 -2.82
N ALA A 5 -23.04 -8.74 -3.33
CA ALA A 5 -22.96 -8.16 -4.66
C ALA A 5 -21.70 -7.29 -4.69
N ALA A 6 -20.68 -7.76 -5.40
CA ALA A 6 -19.50 -6.96 -5.69
C ALA A 6 -20.02 -5.64 -6.28
N LYS A 7 -19.73 -4.53 -5.58
CA LYS A 7 -20.11 -3.18 -6.00
C LYS A 7 -19.73 -3.04 -7.47
N GLU A 8 -20.72 -2.75 -8.32
CA GLU A 8 -20.55 -2.74 -9.77
C GLU A 8 -19.39 -1.80 -10.13
N GLN A 9 -18.31 -2.40 -10.61
CA GLN A 9 -17.05 -1.74 -10.88
C GLN A 9 -17.17 -0.97 -12.19
N ARG A 10 -17.65 0.28 -12.13
CA ARG A 10 -17.74 1.17 -13.29
C ARG A 10 -16.37 1.76 -13.58
N ILE A 11 -15.79 1.35 -14.70
CA ILE A 11 -14.49 1.82 -15.18
C ILE A 11 -14.76 2.82 -16.29
N ARG A 12 -14.35 4.08 -16.08
CA ARG A 12 -14.21 5.02 -17.18
C ARG A 12 -13.05 4.54 -18.06
N LEU A 13 -13.36 4.03 -19.24
CA LEU A 13 -12.33 3.55 -20.16
C LEU A 13 -11.54 4.73 -20.71
N GLY A 14 -10.26 4.81 -20.35
CA GLY A 14 -9.33 5.76 -20.93
C GLY A 14 -9.00 5.41 -22.38
N ALA A 15 -8.25 6.29 -23.05
CA ALA A 15 -7.78 6.03 -24.41
C ALA A 15 -6.93 4.75 -24.51
N GLU A 16 -6.15 4.46 -23.46
CA GLU A 16 -5.34 3.26 -23.33
C GLU A 16 -6.20 2.00 -23.22
N GLU A 17 -7.19 1.97 -22.32
CA GLU A 17 -8.10 0.81 -22.20
C GLU A 17 -8.89 0.54 -23.48
N LEU A 18 -9.30 1.59 -24.21
CA LEU A 18 -9.98 1.44 -25.50
C LEU A 18 -9.06 0.83 -26.56
N LEU A 19 -7.78 1.23 -26.58
CA LEU A 19 -6.79 0.67 -27.50
C LEU A 19 -6.51 -0.80 -27.17
N GLU A 20 -6.27 -1.12 -25.91
CA GLU A 20 -5.99 -2.48 -25.46
C GLU A 20 -7.16 -3.42 -25.70
N GLY A 21 -8.39 -2.94 -25.48
CA GLY A 21 -9.60 -3.68 -25.83
C GLY A 21 -9.66 -4.07 -27.31
N ARG A 22 -9.25 -3.17 -28.21
CA ARG A 22 -9.14 -3.45 -29.66
C ARG A 22 -8.02 -4.43 -30.00
N LEU A 23 -6.99 -4.50 -29.16
CA LEU A 23 -5.90 -5.49 -29.26
C LEU A 23 -6.24 -6.84 -28.59
N GLY A 24 -7.48 -7.01 -28.12
CA GLY A 24 -7.98 -8.26 -27.52
C GLY A 24 -7.99 -8.27 -26.00
N PHE A 25 -7.48 -7.24 -25.32
CA PHE A 25 -7.37 -7.18 -23.86
C PHE A 25 -8.46 -6.33 -23.22
N ALA A 26 -9.71 -6.62 -23.57
CA ALA A 26 -10.84 -5.94 -22.94
C ALA A 26 -10.89 -6.24 -21.42
N PRO A 27 -11.21 -5.24 -20.57
CA PRO A 27 -11.39 -5.46 -19.15
C PRO A 27 -12.49 -6.50 -18.87
N TYR A 28 -12.16 -7.49 -18.05
CA TYR A 28 -13.07 -8.50 -17.56
C TYR A 28 -13.59 -8.10 -16.18
N THR A 29 -14.75 -7.44 -16.16
CA THR A 29 -15.37 -6.90 -14.94
C THR A 29 -16.65 -7.62 -14.52
N GLN A 30 -17.26 -8.41 -15.42
CA GLN A 30 -18.57 -9.03 -15.21
C GLN A 30 -18.61 -10.47 -15.75
N GLY A 31 -19.38 -11.31 -15.07
CA GLY A 31 -19.62 -12.71 -15.44
C GLY A 31 -19.00 -13.73 -14.48
N ASP A 32 -19.01 -15.00 -14.91
CA ASP A 32 -18.50 -16.12 -14.12
C ASP A 32 -16.98 -16.13 -14.02
N ARG A 33 -16.44 -16.80 -13.01
CA ARG A 33 -14.98 -16.92 -12.84
C ARG A 33 -14.35 -17.51 -14.10
N ARG A 34 -13.47 -16.74 -14.73
CA ARG A 34 -12.72 -17.14 -15.93
C ARG A 34 -11.32 -17.62 -15.55
N LEU A 35 -10.94 -18.81 -16.02
CA LEU A 35 -9.57 -19.31 -15.91
C LEU A 35 -8.71 -18.69 -17.01
N GLY A 36 -7.53 -18.20 -16.64
CA GLY A 36 -6.53 -17.73 -17.59
C GLY A 36 -5.11 -17.81 -17.03
N TRP A 37 -4.14 -17.85 -17.93
CA TRP A 37 -2.71 -17.79 -17.64
C TRP A 37 -2.24 -16.35 -17.71
N LEU A 38 -1.65 -15.86 -16.62
CA LEU A 38 -1.10 -14.50 -16.56
C LEU A 38 0.10 -14.39 -17.50
N LEU A 39 0.01 -13.51 -18.49
CA LEU A 39 1.08 -13.24 -19.44
C LEU A 39 2.03 -12.16 -18.91
N THR A 40 1.46 -11.05 -18.44
CA THR A 40 2.21 -9.91 -17.92
C THR A 40 1.33 -9.04 -17.03
N PHE A 41 1.93 -8.05 -16.38
CA PHE A 41 1.24 -7.03 -15.61
C PHE A 41 1.89 -5.65 -15.80
N SER A 42 1.10 -4.59 -15.64
CA SER A 42 1.58 -3.21 -15.67
C SER A 42 0.94 -2.36 -14.56
N PRO A 43 1.69 -1.43 -13.94
CA PRO A 43 1.09 -0.43 -13.06
C PRO A 43 0.13 0.46 -13.84
N SER A 44 -1.04 0.73 -13.26
CA SER A 44 -2.06 1.56 -13.87
C SER A 44 -2.79 2.40 -12.81
N SER A 45 -3.83 3.13 -13.23
CA SER A 45 -4.69 3.86 -12.31
C SER A 45 -6.17 3.69 -12.66
N TRP A 46 -7.03 4.02 -11.71
CA TRP A 46 -8.48 4.03 -11.88
C TRP A 46 -9.07 5.27 -11.24
N GLU A 47 -9.75 6.09 -12.04
CA GLU A 47 -10.59 7.18 -11.58
C GLU A 47 -12.04 6.71 -11.29
N ASP A 48 -12.46 6.83 -10.03
CA ASP A 48 -13.82 6.56 -9.59
C ASP A 48 -14.80 7.57 -10.21
N GLU A 49 -15.81 7.08 -10.93
CA GLU A 49 -16.73 7.93 -11.70
C GLU A 49 -17.57 8.86 -10.84
N ASP A 50 -17.91 8.43 -9.61
CA ASP A 50 -18.79 9.19 -8.72
C ASP A 50 -18.04 10.29 -7.97
N THR A 51 -16.79 10.01 -7.57
CA THR A 51 -15.99 10.89 -6.69
C THR A 51 -14.83 11.58 -7.40
N GLY A 52 -14.44 11.14 -8.59
CA GLY A 52 -13.24 11.59 -9.30
C GLY A 52 -11.93 11.18 -8.61
N LYS A 53 -11.99 10.32 -7.58
CA LYS A 53 -10.79 9.87 -6.86
C LYS A 53 -10.00 8.91 -7.73
N ILE A 54 -8.68 9.11 -7.77
CA ILE A 54 -7.76 8.23 -8.49
C ILE A 54 -7.17 7.21 -7.51
N TYR A 55 -7.16 5.95 -7.94
CA TYR A 55 -6.56 4.83 -7.22
C TYR A 55 -5.46 4.19 -8.04
N SER A 56 -4.40 3.73 -7.38
CA SER A 56 -3.39 2.88 -8.00
C SER A 56 -3.94 1.48 -8.27
N CYS A 57 -3.61 0.96 -9.43
CA CYS A 57 -4.04 -0.33 -9.91
C CYS A 57 -2.88 -1.11 -10.52
N VAL A 58 -3.11 -2.41 -10.69
CA VAL A 58 -2.28 -3.28 -11.52
C VAL A 58 -3.19 -3.87 -12.58
N ASP A 59 -2.82 -3.68 -13.83
CA ASP A 59 -3.44 -4.31 -14.98
C ASP A 59 -2.79 -5.67 -15.19
N LEU A 60 -3.61 -6.72 -15.19
CA LEU A 60 -3.19 -8.12 -15.30
C LEU A 60 -3.72 -8.69 -16.62
N TYR A 61 -2.82 -9.12 -17.50
CA TYR A 61 -3.18 -9.55 -18.86
C TYR A 61 -3.12 -11.08 -18.94
N PHE A 62 -4.20 -11.69 -19.42
CA PHE A 62 -4.38 -13.14 -19.43
C PHE A 62 -4.68 -13.67 -20.83
N VAL A 63 -4.34 -14.94 -21.02
CA VAL A 63 -4.87 -15.79 -22.10
C VAL A 63 -5.70 -16.92 -21.48
N SER A 64 -6.81 -17.30 -22.09
CA SER A 64 -7.68 -18.41 -21.70
C SER A 64 -7.38 -19.66 -22.54
N GLN A 65 -8.02 -20.78 -22.17
CA GLN A 65 -7.72 -22.09 -22.77
C GLN A 65 -8.14 -22.16 -24.24
N ASP A 66 -9.17 -21.40 -24.60
CA ASP A 66 -9.67 -21.22 -25.96
C ASP A 66 -8.83 -20.24 -26.81
N GLY A 67 -7.72 -19.73 -26.24
CA GLY A 67 -6.86 -18.75 -26.90
C GLY A 67 -7.39 -17.32 -26.85
N SER A 68 -8.58 -17.08 -26.26
CA SER A 68 -9.07 -15.72 -26.05
C SER A 68 -8.22 -15.00 -25.01
N THR A 69 -8.08 -13.69 -25.13
CA THR A 69 -7.37 -12.86 -24.16
C THR A 69 -8.34 -11.97 -23.40
N PHE A 70 -7.91 -11.56 -22.21
CA PHE A 70 -8.66 -10.62 -21.37
C PHE A 70 -7.74 -9.94 -20.38
N LYS A 71 -8.19 -8.84 -19.79
CA LYS A 71 -7.45 -8.10 -18.76
C LYS A 71 -8.27 -7.99 -17.48
N VAL A 72 -7.62 -8.02 -16.33
CA VAL A 72 -8.24 -7.66 -15.04
C VAL A 72 -7.51 -6.44 -14.48
N LYS A 73 -8.25 -5.40 -14.11
CA LYS A 73 -7.69 -4.23 -13.42
C LYS A 73 -7.92 -4.39 -11.92
N TYR A 74 -6.85 -4.59 -11.17
CA TYR A 74 -6.90 -4.83 -9.73
C TYR A 74 -6.47 -3.58 -8.97
N LYS A 75 -7.35 -3.02 -8.14
CA LYS A 75 -7.01 -1.91 -7.24
C LYS A 75 -6.04 -2.39 -6.17
N PHE A 76 -4.90 -1.71 -6.07
CA PHE A 76 -3.85 -2.02 -5.11
C PHE A 76 -3.57 -0.76 -4.27
N PRO A 77 -3.88 -0.76 -2.95
CA PRO A 77 -3.53 0.36 -2.07
C PRO A 77 -2.02 0.32 -1.79
N PRO A 78 -1.21 1.25 -2.30
CA PRO A 78 0.22 1.29 -2.00
C PRO A 78 0.43 1.52 -0.51
N TYR A 79 1.49 0.96 0.07
CA TYR A 79 1.75 1.12 1.49
C TYR A 79 3.25 1.06 1.82
N PHE A 80 3.61 1.57 3.00
CA PHE A 80 4.87 1.26 3.66
C PHE A 80 4.64 0.98 5.15
N TYR A 81 5.66 0.47 5.82
CA TYR A 81 5.64 0.22 7.25
C TYR A 81 6.50 1.27 7.98
N ALA A 82 5.98 1.81 9.07
CA ALA A 82 6.73 2.68 9.97
C ALA A 82 6.81 2.04 11.36
N ALA A 83 8.03 1.89 11.87
CA ALA A 83 8.25 1.53 13.27
C ALA A 83 8.07 2.76 14.15
N THR A 84 7.48 2.57 15.32
CA THR A 84 7.40 3.61 16.35
C THR A 84 8.27 3.24 17.55
N LYS A 85 8.39 4.19 18.47
CA LYS A 85 8.78 3.84 19.84
C LYS A 85 7.73 2.89 20.42
N GLU A 86 8.16 1.94 21.23
CA GLU A 86 7.23 1.00 21.86
C GLU A 86 6.16 1.75 22.65
N LYS A 87 4.92 1.26 22.57
CA LYS A 87 3.75 1.79 23.29
C LYS A 87 3.28 3.18 22.81
N THR A 88 3.83 3.71 21.72
CA THR A 88 3.37 4.97 21.12
C THR A 88 2.61 4.78 19.81
N GLU A 89 2.27 3.53 19.45
CA GLU A 89 1.67 3.20 18.14
C GLU A 89 0.37 3.97 17.90
N LEU A 90 -0.52 4.02 18.90
CA LEU A 90 -1.81 4.71 18.82
C LEU A 90 -1.66 6.23 18.73
N GLU A 91 -0.70 6.81 19.45
CA GLU A 91 -0.45 8.25 19.44
C GLU A 91 0.10 8.70 18.09
N VAL A 92 1.05 7.92 17.54
CA VAL A 92 1.63 8.18 16.22
C VAL A 92 0.58 7.97 15.13
N GLU A 93 -0.24 6.92 15.20
CA GLU A 93 -1.37 6.73 14.28
C GLU A 93 -2.30 7.94 14.26
N ALA A 94 -2.75 8.39 15.43
CA ALA A 94 -3.66 9.53 15.54
C ALA A 94 -3.04 10.82 15.01
N TYR A 95 -1.75 11.04 15.25
CA TYR A 95 -0.99 12.16 14.69
C TYR A 95 -0.95 12.10 13.16
N LEU A 96 -0.57 10.95 12.59
CA LEU A 96 -0.45 10.78 11.15
C LEU A 96 -1.80 10.96 10.43
N ARG A 97 -2.88 10.38 10.97
CA ARG A 97 -4.23 10.55 10.40
C ARG A 97 -4.66 12.01 10.36
N ARG A 98 -4.32 12.80 11.39
CA ARG A 98 -4.62 14.24 11.44
C ARG A 98 -3.70 15.05 10.52
N ARG A 99 -2.40 14.74 10.48
CA ARG A 99 -1.38 15.50 9.75
C ARG A 99 -1.50 15.35 8.23
N TYR A 100 -1.95 14.19 7.76
CA TYR A 100 -2.05 13.80 6.35
C TYR A 100 -3.50 13.44 5.95
N GLU A 101 -4.46 14.17 6.52
CA GLU A 101 -5.88 14.02 6.18
C GLU A 101 -6.07 14.20 4.66
N GLY A 102 -6.71 13.22 4.02
CA GLY A 102 -6.92 13.19 2.57
C GLY A 102 -5.75 12.64 1.74
N GLU A 103 -4.58 12.39 2.33
CA GLU A 103 -3.47 11.70 1.66
C GLU A 103 -3.35 10.23 2.09
N ILE A 104 -3.49 9.95 3.39
CA ILE A 104 -3.50 8.59 3.92
C ILE A 104 -4.91 7.99 3.76
N ALA A 105 -4.99 6.84 3.10
CA ALA A 105 -6.24 6.10 2.93
C ALA A 105 -6.58 5.29 4.19
N ASP A 106 -5.59 4.62 4.77
CA ASP A 106 -5.76 3.90 6.04
C ASP A 106 -4.43 3.69 6.78
N ILE A 107 -4.51 3.36 8.08
CA ILE A 107 -3.38 2.92 8.90
C ILE A 107 -3.81 1.68 9.69
N GLU A 108 -3.03 0.61 9.59
CA GLU A 108 -3.26 -0.63 10.34
C GLU A 108 -2.06 -0.91 11.26
N ILE A 109 -2.30 -1.08 12.56
CA ILE A 109 -1.26 -1.54 13.49
C ILE A 109 -1.12 -3.05 13.33
N ILE A 110 0.03 -3.51 12.83
CA ILE A 110 0.30 -4.93 12.59
C ILE A 110 1.55 -5.40 13.31
N GLU A 111 1.65 -6.70 13.54
CA GLU A 111 2.86 -7.35 14.04
C GLU A 111 3.65 -7.99 12.91
N LYS A 112 4.94 -7.67 12.82
CA LYS A 112 5.87 -8.28 11.85
C LYS A 112 7.15 -8.74 12.51
N GLU A 113 7.73 -9.78 11.95
CA GLU A 113 9.10 -10.19 12.27
C GLU A 113 10.06 -9.15 11.72
N ASP A 114 11.01 -8.75 12.57
CA ASP A 114 12.07 -7.83 12.24
C ASP A 114 13.36 -8.63 12.11
N LEU A 115 13.78 -8.88 10.87
CA LEU A 115 14.95 -9.71 10.56
C LEU A 115 16.27 -9.04 10.97
N ASP A 116 16.25 -7.73 11.24
CA ASP A 116 17.44 -6.98 11.65
C ASP A 116 17.69 -7.07 13.16
N LEU A 117 16.74 -7.58 13.94
CA LEU A 117 16.95 -7.84 15.37
C LEU A 117 17.90 -9.02 15.59
N LYS A 118 18.85 -8.87 16.54
CA LYS A 118 19.86 -9.91 16.86
C LYS A 118 19.25 -11.28 17.23
N ASN A 119 17.99 -11.29 17.66
CA ASN A 119 17.21 -12.44 18.08
C ASN A 119 16.02 -12.74 17.14
N HIS A 120 16.05 -12.32 15.88
CA HIS A 120 14.96 -12.55 14.92
C HIS A 120 14.57 -14.03 14.75
N LEU A 121 15.51 -14.97 14.91
CA LEU A 121 15.23 -16.41 14.88
C LEU A 121 14.38 -16.93 16.04
N SER A 122 14.16 -16.12 17.09
CA SER A 122 13.26 -16.47 18.20
C SER A 122 11.78 -16.21 17.89
N GLY A 123 11.46 -15.66 16.71
CA GLY A 123 10.09 -15.30 16.32
C GLY A 123 9.60 -14.00 16.98
N LEU A 124 10.52 -13.16 17.46
CA LEU A 124 10.19 -11.86 18.05
C LEU A 124 9.56 -10.96 16.99
N LYS A 125 8.32 -10.57 17.26
CA LYS A 125 7.55 -9.64 16.44
C LYS A 125 7.57 -8.25 17.04
N ARG A 126 7.65 -7.25 16.17
CA ARG A 126 7.51 -5.84 16.51
C ARG A 126 6.23 -5.30 15.88
N LYS A 127 5.63 -4.32 16.56
CA LYS A 127 4.49 -3.58 16.02
C LYS A 127 4.95 -2.54 15.01
N TYR A 128 4.24 -2.47 13.89
CA TYR A 128 4.45 -1.52 12.81
C TYR A 128 3.13 -0.86 12.44
N LEU A 129 3.20 0.40 12.01
CA LEU A 129 2.10 1.07 11.33
C LEU A 129 2.20 0.76 9.84
N LYS A 130 1.24 0.01 9.30
CA LYS A 130 1.05 -0.16 7.85
C LYS A 130 0.23 1.00 7.35
N ILE A 131 0.89 1.96 6.71
CA ILE A 131 0.26 3.19 6.22
C ILE A 131 -0.08 2.98 4.75
N GLN A 132 -1.36 3.04 4.42
CA GLN A 132 -1.91 2.76 3.09
C GLN A 132 -2.37 4.04 2.41
N PHE A 133 -2.22 4.09 1.09
CA PHE A 133 -2.51 5.25 0.25
C PHE A 133 -3.44 4.86 -0.89
N ASP A 134 -4.11 5.86 -1.47
CA ASP A 134 -4.90 5.64 -2.69
C ASP A 134 -3.99 5.60 -3.92
N THR A 135 -2.88 6.34 -3.92
CA THR A 135 -1.93 6.44 -5.04
C THR A 135 -0.47 6.32 -4.61
N VAL A 136 0.42 5.90 -5.52
CA VAL A 136 1.87 5.89 -5.30
C VAL A 136 2.42 7.31 -5.08
N GLN A 137 1.82 8.32 -5.72
CA GLN A 137 2.23 9.72 -5.57
C GLN A 137 1.99 10.22 -4.14
N GLN A 138 0.84 9.92 -3.54
CA GLN A 138 0.57 10.25 -2.13
C GLN A 138 1.55 9.52 -1.21
N LEU A 139 1.79 8.23 -1.45
CA LEU A 139 2.79 7.45 -0.71
C LEU A 139 4.15 8.14 -0.71
N MET A 140 4.65 8.51 -1.90
CA MET A 140 5.97 9.12 -2.04
C MET A 140 6.06 10.49 -1.38
N ARG A 141 4.99 11.30 -1.43
CA ARG A 141 4.93 12.61 -0.74
C ARG A 141 5.02 12.43 0.77
N VAL A 142 4.15 11.60 1.35
CA VAL A 142 4.13 11.37 2.80
C VAL A 142 5.41 10.70 3.28
N ARG A 143 5.95 9.75 2.51
CA ARG A 143 7.26 9.13 2.80
C ARG A 143 8.37 10.17 2.84
N SER A 144 8.42 11.07 1.86
CA SER A 144 9.46 12.11 1.81
C SER A 144 9.37 13.07 2.99
N ASP A 145 8.16 13.52 3.34
CA ASP A 145 7.94 14.41 4.48
C ASP A 145 8.32 13.73 5.81
N LEU A 146 7.94 12.45 5.98
CA LEU A 146 8.30 11.67 7.17
C LEU A 146 9.79 11.36 7.26
N MET A 147 10.49 11.19 6.13
CA MET A 147 11.91 10.83 6.15
C MET A 147 12.74 11.87 6.89
N HIS A 148 12.44 13.16 6.71
CA HIS A 148 13.12 14.23 7.43
C HIS A 148 12.89 14.19 8.95
N VAL A 149 11.68 13.79 9.37
CA VAL A 149 11.36 13.61 10.79
C VAL A 149 12.10 12.39 11.35
N VAL A 150 12.18 11.31 10.58
CA VAL A 150 12.89 10.09 10.95
C VAL A 150 14.38 10.36 11.09
N GLU A 151 15.02 11.00 10.10
CA GLU A 151 16.44 11.37 10.12
C GLU A 151 16.78 12.19 11.37
N LYS A 152 15.99 13.22 11.67
CA LYS A 152 16.19 14.04 12.87
C LYS A 152 16.04 13.24 14.17
N ASN A 153 15.05 12.35 14.24
CA ASN A 153 14.82 11.51 15.42
C ASN A 153 15.92 10.44 15.61
N GLU A 154 16.56 10.00 14.53
CA GLU A 154 17.70 9.09 14.57
C GLU A 154 18.94 9.83 15.11
N GLU A 155 19.24 11.02 14.60
CA GLU A 155 20.35 11.85 15.11
C GLU A 155 20.21 12.16 16.61
N GLU A 156 19.01 12.54 17.06
CA GLU A 156 18.75 12.81 18.48
C GLU A 156 18.89 11.55 19.33
N ARG A 157 18.46 10.38 18.83
CA ARG A 157 18.60 9.11 19.54
C ARG A 157 20.06 8.68 19.66
N ASP A 158 20.81 8.77 18.57
CA ASP A 158 22.23 8.42 18.56
C ASP A 158 23.03 9.30 19.54
N ALA A 159 22.68 10.58 19.64
CA ALA A 159 23.28 11.50 20.61
C ALA A 159 22.95 11.10 22.07
N VAL A 160 21.71 10.71 22.35
CA VAL A 160 21.28 10.23 23.68
C VAL A 160 21.97 8.91 24.03
N ASP A 161 22.00 7.94 23.12
CA ASP A 161 22.64 6.64 23.33
C ASP A 161 24.15 6.79 23.56
N ALA A 162 24.81 7.70 22.83
CA ALA A 162 26.21 8.04 23.06
C ALA A 162 26.43 8.66 24.44
N PHE A 163 25.56 9.56 24.89
CA PHE A 163 25.62 10.16 26.23
C PHE A 163 25.44 9.09 27.32
N GLU A 164 24.41 8.24 27.21
CA GLU A 164 24.16 7.17 28.19
C GLU A 164 25.31 6.17 28.26
N SER A 165 25.95 5.85 27.13
CA SER A 165 27.14 5.00 27.06
C SER A 165 28.34 5.60 27.78
N ILE A 166 28.56 6.92 27.63
CA ILE A 166 29.69 7.63 28.26
C ILE A 166 29.47 7.77 29.77
N TYR A 167 28.23 8.03 30.21
CA TYR A 167 27.94 8.38 31.61
C TYR A 167 27.32 7.22 32.42
N GLY A 168 27.04 6.07 31.81
CA GLY A 168 26.57 4.87 32.50
C GLY A 168 25.18 5.00 33.14
N VAL A 169 24.39 6.01 32.77
CA VAL A 169 23.05 6.26 33.32
C VAL A 169 22.02 5.69 32.34
N LYS A 170 21.37 4.58 32.70
CA LYS A 170 20.14 4.11 32.05
C LYS A 170 18.93 4.69 32.79
N ARG A 171 17.98 5.28 32.06
CA ARG A 171 16.65 5.61 32.60
C ARG A 171 15.69 4.43 32.51
#